data_AF-A0A955EU14-F1
#
_entry.id   AF-A0A955EU14-F1
#
_cell.length_a   1.000
_cell.length_b   1.000
_cell.length_c   1.000
_cell.angle_alpha   90.00
_cell.angle_beta   90.00
_cell.angle_gamma   90.00
#
_symmetry.space_group_name_H-M   'P 1'
#
loop_
_entity.id
_entity.type
_entity.pdbx_description
1 polymer ?
#
loop_
_entity_poly.entity_id
_entity_poly.type
_entity_poly.pdbx_seq_one_letter_code
_entity_poly.pdbx_strand_id
1 'polypeptide(L)'
;MSPAPTTFALTPGKRVLFLTKDPDLIRRQLSGELDLKMADIDPADLLDDINTDTMTPAWVCFRHRPEDLARDAYAGLIVDKQRVVPTDALKNGGFEIIVAGLRKGVGSSRETAVQAEKWSGIRMSVAASFAPIHGRNLINQGVLMGTYKMLERLQAGEEIAVDEFLQGHDPITQAIIRAGGLFPFGAAVRAGEIEVPAHTTGKRPMTMGEKIIASHLVGDVSPYVKPGDAVVARVDGGYSHEFTTAQVHVFLEEAFGKDYTLPNPAKFAVFEDHLIYADGVPSMMPFAHQIQELRDLQREFQRHTGVRDYSARDGVSPGICHQVAREQFIEPGDFIQA
;
A
#
# COMPACT_ATOMS: atom_id res chain seq x y z
N MET A 1 14.46 15.30 10.82
CA MET A 1 13.86 15.03 9.50
C MET A 1 13.96 16.30 8.66
N SER A 2 14.26 16.20 7.37
CA SER A 2 14.07 17.34 6.47
C SER A 2 12.59 17.73 6.46
N PRO A 3 12.24 19.02 6.39
CA PRO A 3 10.84 19.43 6.28
C PRO A 3 10.20 18.75 5.08
N ALA A 4 8.94 18.32 5.24
CA ALA A 4 8.17 17.75 4.14
C ALA A 4 8.13 18.74 2.97
N PRO A 5 8.28 18.27 1.73
CA PRO A 5 8.28 19.15 0.56
C PRO A 5 6.95 19.89 0.47
N THR A 6 7.01 21.20 0.20
CA THR A 6 5.82 22.05 0.03
C THR A 6 5.34 22.10 -1.42
N THR A 7 6.18 21.67 -2.37
CA THR A 7 5.89 21.57 -3.80
C THR A 7 6.33 20.22 -4.37
N PHE A 8 5.74 19.83 -5.49
CA PHE A 8 6.15 18.70 -6.32
C PHE A 8 6.52 19.21 -7.72
N ALA A 9 7.70 18.83 -8.19
CA ALA A 9 8.16 19.07 -9.54
C ALA A 9 8.70 17.76 -10.13
N LEU A 10 8.56 17.59 -11.45
CA LEU A 10 9.23 16.51 -12.17
C LEU A 10 10.75 16.76 -12.13
N THR A 11 11.49 15.86 -11.50
CA THR A 11 12.93 15.99 -11.34
C THR A 11 13.62 16.07 -12.71
N PRO A 12 14.55 17.01 -12.94
CA PRO A 12 15.28 17.09 -14.21
C PRO A 12 15.93 15.75 -14.60
N GLY A 13 15.66 15.28 -15.81
CA GLY A 13 16.16 14.01 -16.33
C GLY A 13 15.36 12.77 -15.93
N LYS A 14 14.33 12.91 -15.07
CA LYS A 14 13.35 11.84 -14.82
C LYS A 14 12.26 11.85 -15.89
N ARG A 15 11.68 10.67 -16.08
CA ARG A 15 10.73 10.37 -17.16
C ARG A 15 9.35 10.01 -16.62
N VAL A 16 8.38 9.97 -17.53
CA VAL A 16 7.00 9.58 -17.25
C VAL A 16 6.70 8.30 -18.01
N LEU A 17 6.22 7.26 -17.32
CA LEU A 17 5.80 6.03 -17.98
C LEU A 17 4.30 6.06 -18.24
N PHE A 18 3.90 6.02 -19.50
CA PHE A 18 2.51 5.88 -19.91
C PHE A 18 2.19 4.41 -20.15
N LEU A 19 1.23 3.88 -19.40
CA LEU A 19 0.67 2.55 -19.59
C LEU A 19 -0.45 2.66 -20.63
N THR A 20 -0.15 2.25 -21.85
CA THR A 20 -1.01 2.40 -23.03
C THR A 20 -1.66 1.07 -23.41
N LYS A 21 -2.77 1.13 -24.16
CA LYS A 21 -3.40 -0.05 -24.77
C LYS A 21 -2.51 -0.70 -25.83
N ASP A 22 -1.65 0.08 -26.46
CA ASP A 22 -0.57 -0.42 -27.33
C ASP A 22 0.67 -0.80 -26.50
N PRO A 23 1.01 -2.09 -26.36
CA PRO A 23 2.16 -2.52 -25.58
C PRO A 23 3.52 -2.11 -26.17
N ASP A 24 3.60 -1.80 -27.48
CA ASP A 24 4.86 -1.40 -28.10
C ASP A 24 5.26 0.02 -27.70
N LEU A 25 4.30 0.91 -27.47
CA LEU A 25 4.57 2.24 -26.88
C LEU A 25 5.13 2.11 -25.46
N ILE A 26 4.66 1.15 -24.67
CA ILE A 26 5.22 0.88 -23.34
C ILE A 26 6.66 0.38 -23.48
N ARG A 27 6.92 -0.60 -24.35
CA ARG A 27 8.26 -1.18 -24.57
C ARG A 27 9.28 -0.13 -25.02
N ARG A 28 8.92 0.74 -25.96
CA ARG A 28 9.78 1.82 -26.47
C ARG A 28 10.07 2.88 -25.41
N GLN A 29 9.13 3.14 -24.50
CA GLN A 29 9.42 3.97 -23.32
C GLN A 29 10.44 3.27 -22.41
N LEU A 30 10.23 1.99 -22.09
CA LEU A 30 11.15 1.24 -21.22
C LEU A 30 12.58 1.13 -21.80
N SER A 31 12.74 1.02 -23.12
CA SER A 31 14.05 0.97 -23.78
C SER A 31 14.74 2.34 -23.91
N GLY A 32 14.00 3.43 -23.65
CA GLY A 32 14.48 4.80 -23.82
C GLY A 32 14.37 5.34 -25.26
N GLU A 33 13.78 4.59 -26.19
CA GLU A 33 13.56 5.03 -27.57
C GLU A 33 12.44 6.08 -27.71
N LEU A 34 11.56 6.16 -26.70
CA LEU A 34 10.38 7.03 -26.71
C LEU A 34 10.20 7.69 -25.36
N ASP A 35 9.96 9.00 -25.34
CA ASP A 35 9.60 9.75 -24.14
C ASP A 35 8.30 10.50 -24.42
N LEU A 36 7.17 9.87 -24.07
CA LEU A 36 5.84 10.40 -24.34
C LEU A 36 5.51 11.58 -23.42
N LYS A 37 4.72 12.50 -23.93
CA LYS A 37 4.04 13.55 -23.16
C LYS A 37 2.55 13.32 -23.15
N MET A 38 1.86 13.93 -22.19
CA MET A 38 0.40 13.87 -22.12
C MET A 38 -0.25 14.41 -23.41
N ALA A 39 0.40 15.37 -24.09
CA ALA A 39 -0.06 15.92 -25.37
C ALA A 39 0.10 14.96 -26.57
N ASP A 40 0.90 13.88 -26.44
CA ASP A 40 1.18 12.93 -27.51
C ASP A 40 0.20 11.75 -27.53
N ILE A 41 -0.72 11.67 -26.56
CA ILE A 41 -1.62 10.53 -26.37
C ILE A 41 -3.05 10.98 -26.09
N ASP A 42 -4.03 10.31 -26.69
CA ASP A 42 -5.42 10.43 -26.27
C ASP A 42 -5.61 9.68 -24.94
N PRO A 43 -6.19 10.29 -23.89
CA PRO A 43 -6.54 9.58 -22.66
C PRO A 43 -7.31 8.26 -22.88
N ALA A 44 -8.07 8.14 -23.97
CA ALA A 44 -8.77 6.91 -24.36
C ALA A 44 -7.83 5.77 -24.77
N ASP A 45 -6.57 6.05 -25.12
CA ASP A 45 -5.56 5.06 -25.47
C ASP A 45 -4.75 4.57 -24.25
N LEU A 46 -5.00 5.13 -23.07
CA LEU A 46 -4.40 4.66 -21.82
C LEU A 46 -5.04 3.35 -21.35
N LEU A 47 -4.25 2.52 -20.70
CA LEU A 47 -4.68 1.21 -20.22
C LEU A 47 -5.63 1.38 -19.02
N ASP A 48 -6.86 0.91 -19.19
CA ASP A 48 -7.90 0.88 -18.17
C ASP A 48 -7.83 -0.43 -17.34
N ASP A 49 -8.48 -0.45 -16.17
CA ASP A 49 -8.72 -1.67 -15.37
C ASP A 49 -7.46 -2.47 -15.01
N ILE A 50 -6.34 -1.77 -14.85
CA ILE A 50 -5.08 -2.38 -14.41
C ILE A 50 -5.30 -2.98 -13.03
N ASN A 51 -5.42 -4.30 -12.95
CA ASN A 51 -5.67 -4.99 -11.70
C ASN A 51 -4.36 -5.24 -10.93
N THR A 52 -4.45 -5.44 -9.61
CA THR A 52 -3.28 -5.64 -8.75
C THR A 52 -2.52 -6.93 -9.05
N ASP A 53 -3.14 -7.93 -9.66
CA ASP A 53 -2.48 -9.13 -10.19
C ASP A 53 -1.62 -8.84 -11.43
N THR A 54 -2.01 -7.87 -12.25
CA THR A 54 -1.23 -7.39 -13.40
C THR A 54 0.02 -6.67 -12.90
N MET A 55 -0.12 -5.86 -11.85
CA MET A 55 0.97 -5.10 -11.22
C MET A 55 1.94 -6.02 -10.47
N THR A 56 1.44 -6.91 -9.63
CA THR A 56 2.23 -7.81 -8.79
C THR A 56 1.50 -9.15 -8.69
N PRO A 57 1.71 -10.10 -9.61
CA PRO A 57 1.10 -11.43 -9.54
C PRO A 57 1.59 -12.18 -8.29
N ALA A 58 0.86 -13.22 -7.87
CA ALA A 58 1.09 -13.91 -6.60
C ALA A 58 2.56 -14.29 -6.35
N TRP A 59 3.27 -14.77 -7.37
CA TRP A 59 4.66 -15.18 -7.23
C TRP A 59 5.64 -14.03 -6.95
N VAL A 60 5.32 -12.81 -7.41
CA VAL A 60 6.08 -11.61 -7.06
C VAL A 60 5.93 -11.33 -5.57
N CYS A 61 4.72 -11.49 -5.05
CA CYS A 61 4.41 -11.29 -3.63
C CYS A 61 5.01 -12.34 -2.68
N PHE A 62 5.69 -13.38 -3.20
CA PHE A 62 6.53 -14.25 -2.36
C PHE A 62 7.82 -13.57 -1.89
N ARG A 63 8.08 -12.34 -2.35
CA ARG A 63 9.17 -11.49 -1.87
C ARG A 63 8.65 -10.56 -0.79
N HIS A 64 9.41 -10.43 0.29
CA HIS A 64 9.04 -9.59 1.43
C HIS A 64 9.71 -8.21 1.41
N ARG A 65 10.84 -8.07 0.68
CA ARG A 65 11.54 -6.80 0.56
C ARG A 65 10.96 -5.98 -0.60
N PRO A 66 10.59 -4.71 -0.37
CA PRO A 66 9.96 -3.89 -1.40
C PRO A 66 10.87 -3.62 -2.61
N GLU A 67 12.18 -3.56 -2.43
CA GLU A 67 13.18 -3.46 -3.50
C GLU A 67 13.24 -4.69 -4.41
N ASP A 68 12.87 -5.86 -3.88
CA ASP A 68 12.78 -7.12 -4.61
C ASP A 68 11.42 -7.24 -5.32
N LEU A 69 10.35 -6.74 -4.72
CA LEU A 69 9.04 -6.58 -5.39
C LEU A 69 9.16 -5.66 -6.62
N ALA A 70 9.84 -4.52 -6.47
CA ALA A 70 10.04 -3.53 -7.53
C ALA A 70 10.74 -4.09 -8.78
N ARG A 71 11.56 -5.13 -8.63
CA ARG A 71 12.22 -5.80 -9.77
C ARG A 71 11.21 -6.35 -10.76
N ASP A 72 10.05 -6.78 -10.30
CA ASP A 72 9.04 -7.41 -11.13
C ASP A 72 7.70 -6.67 -11.10
N ALA A 73 7.76 -5.34 -11.01
CA ALA A 73 6.62 -4.49 -11.25
C ALA A 73 6.00 -4.78 -12.63
N TYR A 74 4.66 -4.85 -12.67
CA TYR A 74 3.86 -5.15 -13.86
C TYR A 74 4.13 -6.53 -14.49
N ALA A 75 4.59 -7.50 -13.70
CA ALA A 75 4.91 -8.83 -14.23
C ALA A 75 3.71 -9.61 -14.80
N GLY A 76 2.49 -9.27 -14.39
CA GLY A 76 1.27 -9.87 -14.94
C GLY A 76 0.82 -9.24 -16.25
N LEU A 77 1.43 -8.13 -16.69
CA LEU A 77 1.15 -7.52 -17.99
C LEU A 77 1.86 -8.30 -19.10
N ILE A 78 1.15 -9.29 -19.66
CA ILE A 78 1.69 -10.24 -20.64
C ILE A 78 0.96 -10.06 -21.97
N VAL A 79 1.73 -9.85 -23.04
CA VAL A 79 1.27 -9.87 -24.44
C VAL A 79 2.15 -10.84 -25.22
N ASP A 80 1.54 -11.70 -26.05
CA ASP A 80 2.24 -12.71 -26.84
C ASP A 80 3.20 -13.60 -26.03
N LYS A 81 2.75 -13.97 -24.81
CA LYS A 81 3.51 -14.79 -23.84
C LYS A 81 4.80 -14.12 -23.34
N GLN A 82 4.97 -12.82 -23.58
CA GLN A 82 6.09 -12.04 -23.10
C GLN A 82 5.60 -10.94 -22.16
N ARG A 83 6.39 -10.66 -21.13
CA ARG A 83 6.12 -9.51 -20.26
C ARG A 83 6.33 -8.22 -21.04
N VAL A 84 5.37 -7.32 -20.94
CA VAL A 84 5.49 -5.97 -21.49
C VAL A 84 6.51 -5.16 -20.70
N VAL A 85 6.55 -5.37 -19.37
CA VAL A 85 7.55 -4.78 -18.47
C VAL A 85 8.51 -5.88 -18.01
N PRO A 86 9.73 -5.96 -18.59
CA PRO A 86 10.75 -6.91 -18.17
C PRO A 86 11.22 -6.68 -16.72
N THR A 87 11.88 -7.67 -16.15
CA THR A 87 12.52 -7.55 -14.84
C THR A 87 13.47 -6.36 -14.80
N ASP A 88 13.42 -5.61 -13.70
CA ASP A 88 14.18 -4.39 -13.40
C ASP A 88 13.90 -3.20 -14.36
N ALA A 89 13.02 -3.33 -15.36
CA ALA A 89 12.82 -2.30 -16.39
C ALA A 89 12.20 -1.01 -15.84
N LEU A 90 11.18 -1.09 -14.97
CA LEU A 90 10.60 0.10 -14.34
C LEU A 90 11.62 0.78 -13.42
N LYS A 91 12.28 -0.01 -12.58
CA LYS A 91 13.30 0.42 -11.59
C LYS A 91 14.49 1.13 -12.24
N ASN A 92 14.96 0.62 -13.38
CA ASN A 92 16.11 1.16 -14.09
C ASN A 92 15.74 2.23 -15.12
N GLY A 93 14.46 2.39 -15.45
CA GLY A 93 14.00 3.25 -16.54
C GLY A 93 14.02 4.75 -16.23
N GLY A 94 14.37 5.14 -15.00
CA GLY A 94 14.45 6.56 -14.60
C GLY A 94 13.08 7.25 -14.53
N PHE A 95 12.02 6.48 -14.35
CA PHE A 95 10.65 7.01 -14.24
C PHE A 95 10.38 7.55 -12.84
N GLU A 96 9.57 8.60 -12.78
CA GLU A 96 9.15 9.23 -11.53
C GLU A 96 7.63 9.38 -11.43
N ILE A 97 6.95 9.39 -12.58
CA ILE A 97 5.49 9.43 -12.69
C ILE A 97 5.04 8.26 -13.56
N ILE A 98 3.94 7.61 -13.16
CA ILE A 98 3.29 6.57 -13.95
C ILE A 98 1.85 6.96 -14.29
N VAL A 99 1.43 6.73 -15.53
CA VAL A 99 0.16 7.19 -16.08
C VAL A 99 -0.67 6.01 -16.56
N ALA A 100 -1.94 5.94 -16.18
CA ALA A 100 -2.89 4.92 -16.62
C ALA A 100 -4.27 5.53 -16.94
N GLY A 101 -5.18 4.73 -17.46
CA GLY A 101 -6.56 5.11 -17.78
C GLY A 101 -7.49 5.10 -16.57
N LEU A 102 -8.68 4.54 -16.77
CA LEU A 102 -9.73 4.38 -15.76
C LEU A 102 -9.42 3.23 -14.80
N ARG A 103 -9.82 3.40 -13.53
CA ARG A 103 -9.83 2.37 -12.48
C ARG A 103 -8.48 1.65 -12.32
N LYS A 104 -7.39 2.40 -12.18
CA LYS A 104 -6.08 1.82 -11.84
C LYS A 104 -6.12 1.16 -10.45
N GLY A 105 -5.62 -0.08 -10.37
CA GLY A 105 -5.47 -0.83 -9.13
C GLY A 105 -6.70 -1.62 -8.68
N VAL A 106 -7.53 -2.09 -9.61
CA VAL A 106 -8.70 -2.93 -9.25
C VAL A 106 -8.30 -4.30 -8.72
N GLY A 107 -9.18 -4.94 -7.95
CA GLY A 107 -8.97 -6.29 -7.44
C GLY A 107 -8.50 -6.31 -5.98
N SER A 108 -7.63 -7.28 -5.66
CA SER A 108 -7.22 -7.57 -4.28
C SER A 108 -6.47 -6.41 -3.62
N SER A 109 -6.61 -6.28 -2.29
CA SER A 109 -5.92 -5.28 -1.46
C SER A 109 -4.43 -5.61 -1.34
N ARG A 110 -3.67 -5.36 -2.41
CA ARG A 110 -2.22 -5.58 -2.47
C ARG A 110 -1.49 -4.26 -2.32
N GLU A 111 -1.00 -3.99 -1.13
CA GLU A 111 -0.07 -2.88 -0.92
C GLU A 111 1.23 -3.06 -1.71
N THR A 112 1.62 -4.32 -1.98
CA THR A 112 2.76 -4.69 -2.83
C THR A 112 2.72 -4.04 -4.22
N ALA A 113 1.53 -3.80 -4.78
CA ALA A 113 1.38 -3.12 -6.07
C ALA A 113 1.89 -1.68 -6.02
N VAL A 114 1.59 -0.94 -4.94
CA VAL A 114 2.10 0.42 -4.71
C VAL A 114 3.58 0.39 -4.34
N GLN A 115 4.01 -0.57 -3.51
CA GLN A 115 5.40 -0.73 -3.14
C GLN A 115 6.29 -0.97 -4.37
N ALA A 116 5.87 -1.82 -5.31
CA ALA A 116 6.61 -2.09 -6.53
C ALA A 116 6.84 -0.83 -7.38
N GLU A 117 5.84 0.07 -7.46
CA GLU A 117 5.99 1.37 -8.12
C GLU A 117 6.92 2.30 -7.35
N LYS A 118 6.67 2.48 -6.04
CA LYS A 118 7.42 3.40 -5.18
C LYS A 118 8.91 3.04 -5.13
N TRP A 119 9.25 1.77 -4.92
CA TRP A 119 10.64 1.30 -4.90
C TRP A 119 11.26 1.17 -6.29
N SER A 120 10.49 1.37 -7.36
CA SER A 120 11.02 1.63 -8.70
C SER A 120 11.33 3.11 -8.97
N GLY A 121 11.05 4.00 -8.01
CA GLY A 121 11.30 5.45 -8.12
C GLY A 121 10.06 6.29 -8.43
N ILE A 122 8.87 5.69 -8.52
CA ILE A 122 7.63 6.42 -8.77
C ILE A 122 7.22 7.21 -7.52
N ARG A 123 7.10 8.53 -7.66
CA ARG A 123 6.65 9.45 -6.61
C ARG A 123 5.20 9.91 -6.80
N MET A 124 4.66 9.76 -8.01
CA MET A 124 3.30 10.17 -8.36
C MET A 124 2.66 9.18 -9.34
N SER A 125 1.40 8.83 -9.08
CA SER A 125 0.55 8.09 -10.01
C SER A 125 -0.51 9.02 -10.59
N VAL A 126 -0.67 8.99 -11.91
CA VAL A 126 -1.67 9.75 -12.65
C VAL A 126 -2.65 8.79 -13.31
N ALA A 127 -3.95 9.03 -13.14
CA ALA A 127 -4.98 8.21 -13.77
C ALA A 127 -6.28 9.01 -13.93
N ALA A 128 -7.17 8.56 -14.81
CA ALA A 128 -8.52 9.09 -14.88
C ALA A 128 -9.34 8.73 -13.62
N SER A 129 -9.07 7.56 -13.03
CA SER A 129 -9.60 7.16 -11.72
C SER A 129 -8.79 6.04 -11.10
N PHE A 130 -8.86 5.93 -9.77
CA PHE A 130 -8.23 4.88 -8.99
C PHE A 130 -9.29 3.99 -8.34
N ALA A 131 -9.00 2.69 -8.20
CA ALA A 131 -9.78 1.85 -7.31
C ALA A 131 -9.62 2.35 -5.85
N PRO A 132 -10.69 2.41 -5.03
CA PRO A 132 -10.62 3.06 -3.71
C PRO A 132 -9.53 2.53 -2.78
N ILE A 133 -9.33 1.22 -2.75
CA ILE A 133 -8.31 0.57 -1.91
C ILE A 133 -6.91 0.93 -2.42
N HIS A 134 -6.68 0.87 -3.74
CA HIS A 134 -5.39 1.23 -4.33
C HIS A 134 -5.05 2.71 -4.11
N GLY A 135 -6.03 3.61 -4.27
CA GLY A 135 -5.86 5.03 -3.99
C GLY A 135 -5.46 5.31 -2.53
N ARG A 136 -6.08 4.60 -1.58
CA ARG A 136 -5.69 4.67 -0.17
C ARG A 136 -4.27 4.15 0.06
N ASN A 137 -3.88 3.05 -0.59
CA ASN A 137 -2.53 2.50 -0.46
C ASN A 137 -1.46 3.46 -1.05
N LEU A 138 -1.76 4.16 -2.15
CA LEU A 138 -0.90 5.22 -2.70
C LEU A 138 -0.63 6.29 -1.64
N ILE A 139 -1.69 6.83 -1.04
CA ILE A 139 -1.59 7.82 0.05
C ILE A 139 -0.80 7.27 1.23
N ASN A 140 -1.13 6.07 1.72
CA ASN A 140 -0.47 5.46 2.87
C ASN A 140 1.04 5.30 2.65
N GLN A 141 1.45 5.01 1.41
CA GLN A 141 2.85 4.85 1.03
C GLN A 141 3.53 6.17 0.64
N GLY A 142 2.82 7.30 0.64
CA GLY A 142 3.39 8.60 0.26
C GLY A 142 3.55 8.82 -1.24
N VAL A 143 2.83 8.06 -2.08
CA VAL A 143 2.78 8.26 -3.53
C VAL A 143 1.62 9.20 -3.84
N LEU A 144 1.91 10.33 -4.48
CA LEU A 144 0.88 11.32 -4.80
C LEU A 144 -0.06 10.83 -5.90
N MET A 145 -1.34 11.13 -5.78
CA MET A 145 -2.33 10.91 -6.85
C MET A 145 -2.56 12.23 -7.57
N GLY A 146 -2.35 12.28 -8.88
CA GLY A 146 -2.63 13.48 -9.66
C GLY A 146 -3.44 13.24 -10.92
N THR A 147 -3.79 14.35 -11.56
CA THR A 147 -4.63 14.38 -12.76
C THR A 147 -3.78 14.55 -14.01
N TYR A 148 -4.35 14.27 -15.20
CA TYR A 148 -3.68 14.55 -16.47
C TYR A 148 -3.29 16.03 -16.61
N LYS A 149 -4.13 16.95 -16.13
CA LYS A 149 -3.85 18.39 -16.15
C LYS A 149 -2.65 18.77 -15.26
N MET A 150 -2.52 18.14 -14.10
CA MET A 150 -1.32 18.30 -13.26
C MET A 150 -0.08 17.79 -13.99
N LEU A 151 -0.18 16.65 -14.69
CA LEU A 151 0.92 16.12 -15.48
C LEU A 151 1.36 17.05 -16.62
N GLU A 152 0.42 17.63 -17.36
CA GLU A 152 0.71 18.62 -18.41
C GLU A 152 1.53 19.80 -17.87
N ARG A 153 1.11 20.34 -16.72
CA ARG A 153 1.81 21.43 -16.02
C ARG A 153 3.22 21.03 -15.59
N LEU A 154 3.37 19.84 -14.98
CA LEU A 154 4.67 19.30 -14.58
C LEU A 154 5.60 19.09 -15.78
N GLN A 155 5.08 18.57 -16.90
CA GLN A 155 5.85 18.39 -18.15
C GLN A 155 6.19 19.73 -18.83
N ALA A 156 5.47 20.81 -18.52
CA ALA A 156 5.80 22.18 -18.91
C ALA A 156 6.83 22.84 -17.97
N GLY A 157 7.29 22.14 -16.93
CA GLY A 157 8.29 22.61 -15.96
C GLY A 157 7.72 23.37 -14.77
N GLU A 158 6.39 23.32 -14.57
CA GLU A 158 5.75 23.94 -13.41
C GLU A 158 6.01 23.13 -12.13
N GLU A 159 6.19 23.82 -11.00
CA GLU A 159 6.13 23.20 -9.67
C GLU A 159 4.69 23.32 -9.12
N ILE A 160 4.11 22.21 -8.69
CA ILE A 160 2.76 22.14 -8.15
C ILE A 160 2.82 22.17 -6.62
N ALA A 161 2.03 23.03 -5.98
CA ALA A 161 1.94 23.05 -4.53
C ALA A 161 1.31 21.75 -3.99
N VAL A 162 1.84 21.21 -2.88
CA VAL A 162 1.28 19.98 -2.27
C VAL A 162 -0.19 20.14 -1.91
N ASP A 163 -0.62 21.36 -1.56
CA ASP A 163 -2.02 21.66 -1.25
C ASP A 163 -3.00 21.36 -2.41
N GLU A 164 -2.54 21.36 -3.66
CA GLU A 164 -3.39 20.99 -4.79
C GLU A 164 -3.75 19.48 -4.78
N PHE A 165 -2.90 18.62 -4.20
CA PHE A 165 -3.13 17.19 -4.07
C PHE A 165 -4.08 16.83 -2.91
N LEU A 166 -4.45 17.82 -2.09
CA LEU A 166 -5.29 17.63 -0.91
C LEU A 166 -6.79 17.75 -1.22
N GLN A 167 -7.13 18.25 -2.41
CA GLN A 167 -8.50 18.53 -2.79
C GLN A 167 -9.35 17.25 -2.78
N GLY A 168 -10.50 17.31 -2.09
CA GLY A 168 -11.42 16.18 -1.97
C GLY A 168 -11.07 15.19 -0.85
N HIS A 169 -9.96 15.39 -0.12
CA HIS A 169 -9.61 14.58 1.04
C HIS A 169 -10.05 15.21 2.35
N ASP A 170 -10.39 14.38 3.33
CA ASP A 170 -10.69 14.81 4.69
C ASP A 170 -9.42 15.32 5.42
N PRO A 171 -9.55 16.11 6.50
CA PRO A 171 -8.40 16.71 7.17
C PRO A 171 -7.30 15.73 7.64
N ILE A 172 -7.66 14.50 8.02
CA ILE A 172 -6.68 13.50 8.46
C ILE A 172 -5.93 12.95 7.25
N THR A 173 -6.65 12.60 6.18
CA THR A 173 -6.01 12.19 4.92
C THR A 173 -5.09 13.29 4.37
N GLN A 174 -5.48 14.57 4.50
CA GLN A 174 -4.61 15.68 4.12
C GLN A 174 -3.33 15.73 4.97
N ALA A 175 -3.43 15.49 6.28
CA ALA A 175 -2.27 15.43 7.17
C ALA A 175 -1.35 14.25 6.81
N ILE A 176 -1.92 13.09 6.44
CA ILE A 176 -1.16 11.92 5.97
C ILE A 176 -0.39 12.25 4.68
N ILE A 177 -1.04 12.90 3.70
CA ILE A 177 -0.38 13.31 2.45
C ILE A 177 0.77 14.28 2.75
N ARG A 178 0.54 15.31 3.58
CA ARG A 178 1.59 16.27 3.97
C ARG A 178 2.76 15.64 4.70
N ALA A 179 2.51 14.62 5.52
CA ALA A 179 3.57 13.90 6.20
C ALA A 179 4.39 12.99 5.26
N GLY A 180 3.92 12.74 4.03
CA GLY A 180 4.56 11.82 3.10
C GLY A 180 4.16 10.36 3.32
N GLY A 181 2.97 10.12 3.86
CA GLY A 181 2.40 8.79 4.07
C GLY A 181 2.04 8.49 5.52
N LEU A 182 1.45 7.31 5.71
CA LEU A 182 0.84 6.90 6.99
C LEU A 182 1.90 6.68 8.09
N PHE A 183 3.05 6.07 7.73
CA PHE A 183 4.13 5.84 8.70
C PHE A 183 4.77 7.15 9.19
N PRO A 184 5.20 8.08 8.32
CA PRO A 184 5.64 9.40 8.76
C PRO A 184 4.59 10.16 9.58
N PHE A 185 3.31 10.10 9.18
CA PHE A 185 2.22 10.71 9.94
C PHE A 185 2.12 10.13 11.36
N GLY A 186 2.09 8.80 11.49
CA GLY A 186 2.02 8.13 12.78
C GLY A 186 3.23 8.44 13.68
N ALA A 187 4.43 8.52 13.10
CA ALA A 187 5.63 8.91 13.83
C ALA A 187 5.56 10.35 14.35
N ALA A 188 5.11 11.30 13.51
CA ALA A 188 4.95 12.70 13.86
C ALA A 188 3.86 12.94 14.92
N VAL A 189 2.71 12.24 14.82
CA VAL A 189 1.66 12.28 15.85
C VAL A 189 2.19 11.78 17.19
N ARG A 190 2.91 10.64 17.19
CA ARG A 190 3.52 10.09 18.41
C ARG A 190 4.57 11.03 19.02
N ALA A 191 5.31 11.76 18.19
CA ALA A 191 6.28 12.75 18.63
C ALA A 191 5.65 14.08 19.10
N GLY A 192 4.34 14.26 18.90
CA GLY A 192 3.64 15.53 19.21
C GLY A 192 3.92 16.65 18.20
N GLU A 193 4.45 16.31 17.02
CA GLU A 193 4.79 17.27 15.95
C GLU A 193 3.55 17.61 15.10
N ILE A 194 2.57 16.71 15.03
CA ILE A 194 1.28 16.91 14.35
C ILE A 194 0.16 16.64 15.35
N GLU A 195 -0.74 17.61 15.51
CA GLU A 195 -2.01 17.41 16.19
C GLU A 195 -3.01 16.76 15.23
N VAL A 196 -3.70 15.72 15.69
CA VAL A 196 -4.71 15.03 14.88
C VAL A 196 -5.91 15.97 14.68
N PRO A 197 -6.31 16.27 13.43
CA PRO A 197 -7.49 17.10 13.19
C PRO A 197 -8.75 16.52 13.85
N ALA A 198 -9.39 17.30 14.71
CA ALA A 198 -10.58 16.89 15.44
C ALA A 198 -11.84 17.00 14.57
N HIS A 199 -12.77 16.05 14.72
CA HIS A 199 -14.12 16.19 14.19
C HIS A 199 -14.99 17.03 15.13
N THR A 200 -16.05 17.65 14.59
CA THR A 200 -16.90 18.60 15.35
C THR A 200 -18.28 18.03 15.68
N THR A 201 -18.49 16.73 15.53
CA THR A 201 -19.80 16.10 15.78
C THR A 201 -20.21 16.25 17.25
N GLY A 202 -21.32 16.93 17.49
CA GLY A 202 -21.88 17.14 18.83
C GLY A 202 -22.70 15.95 19.33
N LYS A 203 -23.23 16.09 20.55
CA LYS A 203 -24.05 15.07 21.22
C LYS A 203 -25.21 14.61 20.33
N ARG A 204 -25.27 13.30 20.07
CA ARG A 204 -26.34 12.66 19.29
C ARG A 204 -26.52 11.19 19.67
N PRO A 205 -27.66 10.57 19.33
CA PRO A 205 -27.79 9.11 19.34
C PRO A 205 -26.80 8.47 18.36
N MET A 206 -26.18 7.36 18.76
CA MET A 206 -25.22 6.59 17.96
C MET A 206 -25.66 5.12 17.83
N THR A 207 -25.41 4.55 16.66
CA THR A 207 -25.45 3.12 16.38
C THR A 207 -24.37 2.37 17.15
N MET A 208 -24.41 1.04 17.13
CA MET A 208 -23.37 0.22 17.77
C MET A 208 -21.99 0.44 17.15
N GLY A 209 -21.89 0.52 15.81
CA GLY A 209 -20.61 0.77 15.13
C GLY A 209 -20.02 2.14 15.46
N GLU A 210 -20.86 3.18 15.49
CA GLU A 210 -20.42 4.51 15.92
C GLU A 210 -19.96 4.54 17.38
N LYS A 211 -20.63 3.80 18.29
CA LYS A 211 -20.21 3.68 19.69
C LYS A 211 -18.85 2.96 19.83
N ILE A 212 -18.61 1.91 19.05
CA ILE A 212 -17.32 1.23 19.01
C ILE A 212 -16.25 2.20 18.51
N ILE A 213 -16.45 2.89 17.39
CA ILE A 213 -15.47 3.87 16.90
C ILE A 213 -15.22 4.97 17.96
N ALA A 214 -16.29 5.51 18.55
CA ALA A 214 -16.21 6.55 19.57
C ALA A 214 -15.41 6.13 20.82
N SER A 215 -15.47 4.86 21.24
CA SER A 215 -14.69 4.36 22.38
C SER A 215 -13.20 4.16 22.08
N HIS A 216 -12.80 4.24 20.81
CA HIS A 216 -11.42 4.03 20.37
C HIS A 216 -10.75 5.31 19.86
N LEU A 217 -11.41 6.46 19.92
CA LEU A 217 -10.85 7.72 19.42
C LEU A 217 -9.52 8.07 20.12
N VAL A 218 -8.56 8.55 19.33
CA VAL A 218 -7.27 9.05 19.80
C VAL A 218 -7.30 10.58 19.86
N GLY A 219 -6.81 11.14 20.97
CA GLY A 219 -6.77 12.60 21.20
C GLY A 219 -7.96 13.11 22.01
N ASP A 220 -7.94 14.41 22.31
CA ASP A 220 -9.05 15.10 23.00
C ASP A 220 -10.10 15.56 21.97
N VAL A 221 -10.97 14.63 21.57
CA VAL A 221 -11.99 14.84 20.56
C VAL A 221 -13.40 14.57 21.11
N SER A 222 -14.42 15.03 20.39
CA SER A 222 -15.80 14.75 20.81
C SER A 222 -16.05 13.24 20.91
N PRO A 223 -16.72 12.74 21.97
CA PRO A 223 -17.02 11.31 22.10
C PRO A 223 -18.22 10.88 21.24
N TYR A 224 -18.64 11.71 20.29
CA TYR A 224 -19.75 11.44 19.38
C TYR A 224 -19.26 11.51 17.94
N VAL A 225 -19.55 10.46 17.17
CA VAL A 225 -19.20 10.38 15.74
C VAL A 225 -20.46 10.23 14.89
N LYS A 226 -20.34 10.48 13.59
CA LYS A 226 -21.36 10.19 12.56
C LYS A 226 -20.69 9.73 11.26
N PRO A 227 -21.42 9.16 10.30
CA PRO A 227 -20.86 8.81 9.00
C PRO A 227 -20.29 10.04 8.30
N GLY A 228 -19.09 9.90 7.75
CA GLY A 228 -18.35 10.98 7.10
C GLY A 228 -17.39 11.74 8.03
N ASP A 229 -17.41 11.48 9.34
CA ASP A 229 -16.35 11.98 10.22
C ASP A 229 -15.04 11.24 9.92
N ALA A 230 -13.97 12.02 9.75
CA ALA A 230 -12.61 11.48 9.73
C ALA A 230 -12.10 11.41 11.18
N VAL A 231 -11.62 10.24 11.58
CA VAL A 231 -11.12 9.99 12.94
C VAL A 231 -9.86 9.14 12.92
N VAL A 232 -9.02 9.31 13.95
CA VAL A 232 -7.98 8.33 14.29
C VAL A 232 -8.52 7.47 15.43
N ALA A 233 -8.52 6.15 15.23
CA ALA A 233 -8.96 5.19 16.22
C ALA A 233 -7.80 4.26 16.61
N ARG A 234 -7.69 3.95 17.90
CA ARG A 234 -6.84 2.89 18.41
C ARG A 234 -7.38 1.55 17.92
N VAL A 235 -6.46 0.68 17.50
CA VAL A 235 -6.74 -0.72 17.18
C VAL A 235 -6.42 -1.55 18.42
N ASP A 236 -7.36 -2.38 18.88
CA ASP A 236 -7.15 -3.21 20.08
C ASP A 236 -6.41 -4.50 19.75
N GLY A 237 -6.50 -4.96 18.50
CA GLY A 237 -5.88 -6.17 18.02
C GLY A 237 -5.92 -6.31 16.51
N GLY A 238 -5.26 -7.35 16.02
CA GLY A 238 -5.20 -7.60 14.59
C GLY A 238 -4.48 -8.88 14.25
N TYR A 239 -4.41 -9.21 12.98
CA TYR A 239 -3.70 -10.40 12.56
C TYR A 239 -3.12 -10.28 11.18
N SER A 240 -2.09 -11.07 10.95
CA SER A 240 -1.37 -11.17 9.68
C SER A 240 -1.20 -12.64 9.33
N HIS A 241 -0.84 -12.91 8.08
CA HIS A 241 -0.58 -14.26 7.59
C HIS A 241 0.75 -14.29 6.83
N GLU A 242 1.23 -15.48 6.49
CA GLU A 242 2.60 -15.70 6.00
C GLU A 242 2.93 -14.95 4.70
N PHE A 243 1.91 -14.49 3.98
CA PHE A 243 2.06 -13.69 2.77
C PHE A 243 2.50 -12.23 3.04
N THR A 244 2.14 -11.69 4.21
CA THR A 244 2.28 -10.27 4.54
C THR A 244 3.13 -10.03 5.79
N THR A 245 3.20 -10.98 6.73
CA THR A 245 3.91 -10.82 8.01
C THR A 245 5.37 -10.39 7.81
N ALA A 246 6.07 -10.99 6.85
CA ALA A 246 7.46 -10.64 6.56
C ALA A 246 7.60 -9.19 6.07
N GLN A 247 6.67 -8.68 5.27
CA GLN A 247 6.66 -7.28 4.82
C GLN A 247 6.38 -6.33 5.99
N VAL A 248 5.40 -6.69 6.85
CA VAL A 248 5.09 -5.94 8.07
C VAL A 248 6.31 -5.84 8.96
N HIS A 249 7.07 -6.93 9.13
CA HIS A 249 8.30 -6.95 9.90
C HIS A 249 9.31 -5.93 9.37
N VAL A 250 9.61 -5.97 8.06
CA VAL A 250 10.53 -5.03 7.40
C VAL A 250 10.11 -3.58 7.63
N PHE A 251 8.83 -3.24 7.41
CA PHE A 251 8.38 -1.85 7.57
C PHE A 251 8.39 -1.37 9.01
N LEU A 252 8.13 -2.25 9.99
CA LEU A 252 8.24 -1.88 11.40
C LEU A 252 9.69 -1.66 11.80
N GLU A 253 10.63 -2.48 11.32
CA GLU A 253 12.05 -2.27 11.54
C GLU A 253 12.55 -0.96 10.92
N GLU A 254 12.13 -0.66 9.68
CA GLU A 254 12.50 0.59 9.01
C GLU A 254 11.93 1.82 9.73
N ALA A 255 10.67 1.76 10.19
CA ALA A 255 10.00 2.89 10.80
C ALA A 255 10.38 3.11 12.27
N PHE A 256 10.64 2.04 13.02
CA PHE A 256 10.78 2.08 14.48
C PHE A 256 12.11 1.52 15.00
N GLY A 257 12.98 1.04 14.10
CA GLY A 257 14.23 0.39 14.44
C GLY A 257 14.06 -1.10 14.72
N LYS A 258 15.18 -1.83 14.75
CA LYS A 258 15.19 -3.29 14.94
C LYS A 258 14.59 -3.74 16.25
N ASP A 259 14.73 -2.96 17.32
CA ASP A 259 14.22 -3.30 18.65
C ASP A 259 12.77 -2.85 18.88
N TYR A 260 11.97 -2.69 17.82
CA TYR A 260 10.57 -2.28 17.94
C TYR A 260 9.77 -3.30 18.76
N THR A 261 8.71 -2.81 19.41
CA THR A 261 7.78 -3.64 20.19
C THR A 261 6.34 -3.35 19.76
N LEU A 262 5.45 -4.32 19.96
CA LEU A 262 4.02 -4.14 19.71
C LEU A 262 3.26 -3.90 21.02
N PRO A 263 2.33 -2.93 21.06
CA PRO A 263 1.44 -2.80 22.19
C PRO A 263 0.49 -4.00 22.25
N ASN A 264 0.30 -4.57 23.44
CA ASN A 264 -0.62 -5.68 23.70
C ASN A 264 -0.49 -6.87 22.72
N PRO A 265 0.69 -7.52 22.61
CA PRO A 265 0.93 -8.57 21.62
C PRO A 265 -0.06 -9.75 21.76
N ALA A 266 -0.66 -9.95 22.93
CA ALA A 266 -1.69 -10.97 23.16
C ALA A 266 -3.02 -10.72 22.41
N LYS A 267 -3.23 -9.54 21.81
CA LYS A 267 -4.36 -9.24 20.92
C LYS A 267 -3.96 -9.25 19.44
N PHE A 268 -2.71 -9.55 19.14
CA PHE A 268 -2.22 -9.73 17.79
C PHE A 268 -1.88 -11.20 17.52
N ALA A 269 -1.95 -11.61 16.26
CA ALA A 269 -1.70 -12.99 15.87
C ALA A 269 -1.07 -13.09 14.47
N VAL A 270 -0.29 -14.14 14.26
CA VAL A 270 0.17 -14.56 12.94
C VAL A 270 -0.37 -15.94 12.59
N PHE A 271 -0.72 -16.15 11.33
CA PHE A 271 -1.35 -17.38 10.83
C PHE A 271 -0.56 -17.98 9.68
N GLU A 272 -0.47 -19.31 9.65
CA GLU A 272 -0.02 -20.07 8.48
C GLU A 272 -1.22 -20.81 7.87
N ASP A 273 -1.95 -20.14 6.99
CA ASP A 273 -3.19 -20.62 6.39
C ASP A 273 -3.31 -20.39 4.87
N HIS A 274 -2.46 -19.56 4.27
CA HIS A 274 -2.53 -19.20 2.85
C HIS A 274 -1.57 -19.99 1.95
N LEU A 275 -0.39 -20.35 2.47
CA LEU A 275 0.69 -21.00 1.73
C LEU A 275 0.99 -22.41 2.26
N ILE A 276 0.25 -22.91 3.24
CA ILE A 276 0.51 -24.22 3.87
C ILE A 276 0.63 -25.39 2.87
N TYR A 277 -0.19 -25.42 1.82
CA TYR A 277 -0.15 -26.47 0.81
C TYR A 277 0.53 -26.05 -0.51
N ALA A 278 1.18 -24.89 -0.53
CA ALA A 278 1.79 -24.35 -1.74
C ALA A 278 2.87 -25.28 -2.32
N ASP A 279 3.60 -26.00 -1.46
CA ASP A 279 4.63 -26.96 -1.87
C ASP A 279 4.05 -28.16 -2.64
N GLY A 280 2.75 -28.43 -2.53
CA GLY A 280 2.05 -29.46 -3.29
C GLY A 280 1.52 -28.98 -4.65
N VAL A 281 1.62 -27.68 -4.95
CA VAL A 281 1.05 -27.06 -6.15
C VAL A 281 2.14 -26.92 -7.23
N PRO A 282 2.02 -27.60 -8.39
CA PRO A 282 3.07 -27.59 -9.42
C PRO A 282 3.47 -26.19 -9.92
N SER A 283 2.53 -25.24 -9.97
CA SER A 283 2.80 -23.86 -10.39
C SER A 283 3.52 -23.02 -9.32
N MET A 284 3.51 -23.46 -8.05
CA MET A 284 4.18 -22.79 -6.93
C MET A 284 5.52 -23.43 -6.59
N MET A 285 5.75 -24.68 -7.00
CA MET A 285 7.00 -25.42 -6.78
C MET A 285 8.28 -24.65 -7.13
N PRO A 286 8.36 -23.87 -8.23
CA PRO A 286 9.54 -23.07 -8.54
C PRO A 286 9.88 -22.01 -7.47
N PHE A 287 8.93 -21.68 -6.61
CA PHE A 287 9.03 -20.65 -5.57
C PHE A 287 9.05 -21.23 -4.14
N ALA A 288 9.15 -22.55 -3.99
CA ALA A 288 9.09 -23.22 -2.68
C ALA A 288 10.09 -22.66 -1.66
N HIS A 289 11.30 -22.31 -2.10
CA HIS A 289 12.30 -21.67 -1.22
C HIS A 289 11.82 -20.31 -0.70
N GLN A 290 11.23 -19.46 -1.55
CA GLN A 290 10.73 -18.14 -1.15
C GLN A 290 9.51 -18.27 -0.23
N ILE A 291 8.64 -19.24 -0.50
CA ILE A 291 7.50 -19.55 0.38
C ILE A 291 7.99 -20.01 1.75
N GLN A 292 9.00 -20.88 1.80
CA GLN A 292 9.59 -21.32 3.06
C GLN A 292 10.25 -20.15 3.81
N GLU A 293 10.95 -19.26 3.11
CA GLU A 293 11.53 -18.04 3.68
C GLU A 293 10.45 -17.15 4.34
N LEU A 294 9.29 -16.98 3.70
CA LEU A 294 8.17 -16.25 4.29
C LEU A 294 7.66 -16.89 5.59
N ARG A 295 7.54 -18.22 5.63
CA ARG A 295 7.15 -18.95 6.85
C ARG A 295 8.18 -18.76 7.97
N ASP A 296 9.46 -18.80 7.63
CA ASP A 296 10.55 -18.63 8.60
C ASP A 296 10.59 -17.21 9.16
N LEU A 297 10.41 -16.20 8.31
CA LEU A 297 10.32 -14.79 8.72
C LEU A 297 9.07 -14.51 9.56
N GLN A 298 7.95 -15.17 9.30
CA GLN A 298 6.79 -15.09 10.18
C GLN A 298 7.10 -15.63 11.59
N ARG A 299 7.80 -16.76 11.70
CA ARG A 299 8.23 -17.32 12.99
C ARG A 299 9.22 -16.39 13.69
N GLU A 300 10.10 -15.74 12.93
CA GLU A 300 10.98 -14.69 13.45
C GLU A 300 10.20 -13.51 14.02
N PHE A 301 9.28 -12.93 13.23
CA PHE A 301 8.38 -11.87 13.69
C PHE A 301 7.62 -12.27 14.96
N GLN A 302 7.10 -13.50 15.01
CA GLN A 302 6.38 -14.01 16.17
C GLN A 302 7.27 -14.05 17.41
N ARG A 303 8.48 -14.59 17.31
CA ARG A 303 9.45 -14.62 18.42
C ARG A 303 9.87 -13.22 18.86
N HIS A 304 10.05 -12.31 17.90
CA HIS A 304 10.42 -10.92 18.16
C HIS A 304 9.34 -10.18 18.95
N THR A 305 8.08 -10.32 18.54
CA THR A 305 6.97 -9.50 19.03
C THR A 305 6.17 -10.15 20.15
N GLY A 306 6.24 -11.48 20.30
CA GLY A 306 5.47 -12.24 21.29
C GLY A 306 3.98 -12.35 20.96
N VAL A 307 3.57 -12.07 19.72
CA VAL A 307 2.17 -12.23 19.29
C VAL A 307 1.73 -13.69 19.31
N ARG A 308 0.41 -13.92 19.27
CA ARG A 308 -0.14 -15.27 19.21
C ARG A 308 0.35 -16.01 17.96
N ASP A 309 0.74 -17.26 18.16
CA ASP A 309 1.29 -18.11 17.12
C ASP A 309 0.25 -19.13 16.66
N TYR A 310 -0.18 -18.98 15.40
CA TYR A 310 -1.01 -19.94 14.69
C TYR A 310 -0.28 -20.47 13.44
N SER A 311 1.05 -20.64 13.55
CA SER A 311 1.85 -21.32 12.53
C SER A 311 1.48 -22.81 12.42
N ALA A 312 1.69 -23.39 11.25
CA ALA A 312 1.38 -24.79 11.01
C ALA A 312 2.32 -25.70 11.79
N ARG A 313 1.78 -26.83 12.28
CA ARG A 313 2.56 -27.87 12.96
C ARG A 313 2.29 -29.20 12.27
N ASP A 314 3.37 -29.91 11.92
CA ASP A 314 3.29 -31.19 11.20
C ASP A 314 2.44 -31.12 9.91
N GLY A 315 2.50 -29.99 9.21
CA GLY A 315 1.75 -29.75 7.97
C GLY A 315 0.26 -29.45 8.18
N VAL A 316 -0.17 -29.17 9.41
CA VAL A 316 -1.56 -28.85 9.74
C VAL A 316 -1.69 -27.41 10.22
N SER A 317 -2.52 -26.63 9.53
CA SER A 317 -2.89 -25.27 9.94
C SER A 317 -3.88 -25.34 11.10
N PRO A 318 -3.77 -24.48 12.12
CA PRO A 318 -4.75 -24.40 13.20
C PRO A 318 -6.11 -23.83 12.74
N GLY A 319 -6.21 -23.34 11.50
CA GLY A 319 -7.46 -22.90 10.88
C GLY A 319 -7.32 -21.59 10.11
N ILE A 320 -8.38 -21.22 9.39
CA ILE A 320 -8.44 -19.95 8.65
C ILE A 320 -8.46 -18.80 9.65
N CYS A 321 -7.56 -17.83 9.47
CA CYS A 321 -7.28 -16.76 10.42
C CYS A 321 -8.53 -16.04 10.95
N HIS A 322 -9.47 -15.71 10.06
CA HIS A 322 -10.68 -14.96 10.40
C HIS A 322 -11.63 -15.74 11.32
N GLN A 323 -11.68 -17.07 11.18
CA GLN A 323 -12.48 -17.92 12.03
C GLN A 323 -11.84 -18.07 13.41
N VAL A 324 -10.55 -18.43 13.43
CA VAL A 324 -9.80 -18.66 14.67
C VAL A 324 -9.73 -17.38 15.50
N ALA A 325 -9.48 -16.23 14.88
CA ALA A 325 -9.41 -14.95 15.58
C ALA A 325 -10.72 -14.60 16.29
N ARG A 326 -11.85 -14.74 15.58
CA ARG A 326 -13.20 -14.51 16.11
C ARG A 326 -13.52 -15.43 17.29
N GLU A 327 -13.06 -16.67 17.26
CA GLU A 327 -13.40 -17.68 18.27
C GLU A 327 -12.49 -17.64 19.50
N GLN A 328 -11.27 -17.09 19.39
CA GLN A 328 -10.26 -17.26 20.43
C GLN A 328 -9.81 -15.96 21.12
N PHE A 329 -9.82 -14.80 20.45
CA PHE A 329 -9.24 -13.59 21.07
C PHE A 329 -9.91 -12.26 20.72
N ILE A 330 -10.78 -12.22 19.71
CA ILE A 330 -11.61 -11.04 19.42
C ILE A 330 -12.81 -11.04 20.36
N GLU A 331 -12.99 -9.94 21.08
CA GLU A 331 -14.07 -9.76 22.05
C GLU A 331 -15.13 -8.75 21.55
N PRO A 332 -16.38 -8.83 22.03
CA PRO A 332 -17.40 -7.83 21.71
C PRO A 332 -16.94 -6.41 22.09
N GLY A 333 -16.86 -5.53 21.09
CA GLY A 333 -16.45 -4.14 21.27
C GLY A 333 -15.02 -3.84 20.79
N ASP A 334 -14.20 -4.85 20.53
CA ASP A 334 -12.85 -4.66 19.97
C ASP A 334 -12.91 -3.97 18.59
N PHE A 335 -11.98 -3.05 18.35
CA PHE A 335 -11.70 -2.50 17.01
C PHE A 335 -10.50 -3.24 16.40
N ILE A 336 -10.78 -4.16 15.48
CA ILE A 336 -9.81 -5.10 14.91
C ILE A 336 -9.38 -4.68 13.50
N GLN A 337 -8.07 -4.74 13.24
CA GLN A 337 -7.51 -4.63 11.89
C GLN A 337 -7.05 -6.01 11.40
N ALA A 338 -7.57 -6.42 10.25
CA ALA A 338 -7.30 -7.70 9.61
C ALA A 338 -6.79 -7.49 8.18
#